data_AF-A0AAN9RML8-F1
#
_entry.id   AF-A0AAN9RML8-F1
#
_cell.length_a   1.000
_cell.length_b   1.000
_cell.length_c   1.000
_cell.angle_alpha   90.00
_cell.angle_beta   90.00
_cell.angle_gamma   90.00
#
_symmetry.space_group_name_H-M   'P 1'
#
loop_
_entity.id
_entity.type
_entity.pdbx_description
1 polymer ?
#
loop_
_entity_poly.entity_id
_entity_poly.type
_entity_poly.pdbx_seq_one_letter_code
_entity_poly.pdbx_strand_id
1 'polypeptide(L)'
;MSPRHTPMTEAEYTIPRNHDSDSPHVKKANISTTKGGYLVYGTAHMHTGVVNTTLYGQDGRVLCTSKPKYGTGKEPGNENGYLIGMSVCYPKPGSIKIKDDEILTLESIYKNKFRTGAFLYLLGRSNTEQRFEYLM
;
A
#
# COMPACT_ATOMS: atom_id res chain seq x y z
N MET A 1 -26.75 3.68 7.46
CA MET A 1 -26.22 3.96 6.10
C MET A 1 -24.71 3.94 6.17
N SER A 2 -24.08 2.92 5.56
CA SER A 2 -22.61 2.80 5.51
C SER A 2 -22.06 3.88 4.56
N PRO A 3 -21.04 4.67 4.95
CA PRO A 3 -20.41 5.59 4.02
C PRO A 3 -19.83 4.78 2.85
N ARG A 4 -20.22 5.13 1.62
CA ARG A 4 -19.64 4.52 0.41
C ARG A 4 -18.19 5.00 0.29
N HIS A 5 -17.27 4.21 0.82
CA HIS A 5 -15.84 4.38 0.56
C HIS A 5 -15.57 3.85 -0.85
N THR A 6 -15.41 4.73 -1.83
CA THR A 6 -14.94 4.35 -3.17
C THR A 6 -13.44 4.02 -3.10
N PRO A 7 -13.00 2.87 -3.64
CA PRO A 7 -11.56 2.61 -3.80
C PRO A 7 -10.99 3.68 -4.74
N MET A 8 -9.98 4.40 -4.29
CA MET A 8 -9.36 5.43 -5.14
C MET A 8 -8.52 4.80 -6.22
N THR A 9 -7.82 3.72 -5.90
CA THR A 9 -6.94 2.99 -6.80
C THR A 9 -6.65 1.59 -6.27
N GLU A 10 -6.54 0.64 -7.19
CA GLU A 10 -6.21 -0.76 -6.95
C GLU A 10 -5.04 -1.12 -7.89
N ALA A 11 -3.96 -1.69 -7.34
CA ALA A 11 -2.81 -2.10 -8.13
C ALA A 11 -2.27 -3.44 -7.63
N GLU A 12 -2.22 -4.39 -8.55
CA GLU A 12 -1.65 -5.73 -8.38
C GLU A 12 -0.48 -5.91 -9.33
N TYR A 13 0.62 -6.50 -8.84
CA TYR A 13 1.63 -7.03 -9.75
C TYR A 13 2.42 -8.19 -9.15
N THR A 14 2.83 -9.11 -10.03
CA THR A 14 3.64 -10.28 -9.69
C THR A 14 5.13 -9.91 -9.62
N ILE A 15 5.79 -10.37 -8.57
CA ILE A 15 7.24 -10.29 -8.35
C ILE A 15 7.88 -11.58 -8.85
N PRO A 16 8.73 -11.53 -9.90
CA PRO A 16 9.47 -12.70 -10.36
C PRO A 16 10.49 -13.18 -9.32
N ARG A 17 10.91 -14.44 -9.44
CA ARG A 17 11.88 -15.09 -8.54
C ARG A 17 13.31 -14.63 -8.86
N ASN A 18 14.13 -14.35 -7.83
CA ASN A 18 15.57 -14.15 -8.04
C ASN A 18 16.32 -15.49 -8.11
N HIS A 19 17.32 -15.54 -8.99
CA HIS A 19 18.45 -16.46 -8.86
C HIS A 19 19.52 -15.74 -8.03
N ASP A 20 19.93 -16.33 -6.90
CA ASP A 20 20.94 -15.86 -5.93
C ASP A 20 21.70 -14.56 -6.29
N SER A 21 21.09 -13.41 -6.02
CA SER A 21 21.84 -12.16 -5.85
C SER A 21 21.45 -11.54 -4.52
N ASP A 22 22.45 -11.12 -3.74
CA ASP A 22 22.32 -10.53 -2.39
C ASP A 22 21.55 -9.19 -2.36
N SER A 23 21.08 -8.72 -3.52
CA SER A 23 20.39 -7.45 -3.67
C SER A 23 18.87 -7.63 -3.59
N PRO A 24 18.16 -6.83 -2.78
CA PRO A 24 16.70 -6.88 -2.74
C PRO A 24 16.10 -6.47 -4.10
N HIS A 25 15.09 -7.22 -4.54
CA HIS A 25 14.31 -6.89 -5.72
C HIS A 25 13.45 -5.67 -5.46
N VAL A 26 13.65 -4.64 -6.27
CA VAL A 26 12.78 -3.46 -6.29
C VAL A 26 11.87 -3.56 -7.49
N LYS A 27 10.55 -3.57 -7.26
CA LYS A 27 9.55 -3.51 -8.31
C LYS A 27 8.70 -2.28 -8.13
N LYS A 28 8.45 -1.57 -9.22
CA LYS A 28 7.63 -0.35 -9.24
C LYS A 28 6.44 -0.56 -10.17
N ALA A 29 5.30 -0.01 -9.79
CA ALA A 29 4.14 0.16 -10.65
C ALA A 29 3.64 1.60 -10.56
N ASN A 30 3.21 2.14 -11.69
CA ASN A 30 2.63 3.47 -11.77
C ASN A 30 1.11 3.33 -11.80
N ILE A 31 0.44 4.19 -11.05
CA ILE A 31 -1.00 4.18 -10.89
C ILE A 31 -1.50 5.58 -11.22
N SER A 32 -2.17 5.73 -12.36
CA SER A 32 -2.77 7.00 -12.77
C SER A 32 -4.08 7.23 -12.01
N THR A 33 -4.20 8.34 -11.29
CA THR A 33 -5.44 8.73 -10.62
C THR A 33 -6.21 9.74 -11.48
N THR A 34 -7.41 9.40 -11.96
CA THR A 34 -8.22 10.34 -12.76
C THR A 34 -8.90 11.42 -11.92
N LYS A 35 -9.10 11.15 -10.63
CA LYS A 35 -9.57 12.12 -9.65
C LYS A 35 -8.75 11.97 -8.37
N GLY A 36 -8.20 13.08 -7.92
CA GLY A 36 -7.51 13.23 -6.66
C GLY A 36 -8.47 13.25 -5.47
N GLY A 37 -7.90 13.49 -4.30
CA GLY A 37 -8.63 13.41 -3.04
C GLY A 37 -7.68 13.40 -1.86
N TYR A 38 -8.17 12.90 -0.72
CA TYR A 38 -7.35 12.73 0.47
C TYR A 38 -7.17 11.26 0.78
N LEU A 39 -5.92 10.85 1.02
CA LEU A 39 -5.64 9.52 1.54
C LEU A 39 -6.22 9.42 2.95
N VAL A 40 -7.12 8.46 3.16
CA VAL A 40 -7.75 8.19 4.46
C VAL A 40 -7.20 6.91 5.06
N TYR A 41 -6.89 5.92 4.20
CA TYR A 41 -6.35 4.64 4.60
C TYR A 41 -5.51 4.05 3.47
N GLY A 42 -4.36 3.45 3.83
CA GLY A 42 -3.55 2.70 2.88
C GLY A 42 -2.93 1.46 3.51
N THR A 43 -2.98 0.34 2.80
CA THR A 43 -2.25 -0.88 3.18
C THR A 43 -1.78 -1.60 1.93
N ALA A 44 -0.58 -2.17 1.98
CA ALA A 44 -0.16 -3.15 1.00
C ALA A 44 -0.50 -4.54 1.55
N HIS A 45 -1.23 -5.29 0.76
CA HIS A 45 -1.24 -6.74 0.81
C HIS A 45 0.10 -7.24 0.23
N MET A 46 0.85 -7.96 1.05
CA MET A 46 2.18 -8.42 0.71
C MET A 46 2.29 -9.92 1.01
N HIS A 47 3.13 -10.62 0.26
CA HIS A 47 3.46 -12.02 0.52
C HIS A 47 4.84 -12.14 1.18
N THR A 48 5.12 -13.31 1.78
CA THR A 48 6.37 -13.61 2.50
C THR A 48 7.60 -13.30 1.65
N GLY A 49 8.59 -12.60 2.21
CA GLY A 49 9.80 -12.17 1.50
C GLY A 49 9.79 -10.69 1.11
N VAL A 50 8.69 -9.97 1.36
CA VAL A 50 8.66 -8.50 1.28
C VAL A 50 9.52 -7.89 2.40
N VAL A 51 10.19 -6.78 2.12
CA VAL A 51 10.87 -5.92 3.10
C VAL A 51 9.95 -4.78 3.49
N ASN A 52 9.40 -4.09 2.49
CA ASN A 52 8.35 -3.08 2.64
C ASN A 52 7.73 -2.79 1.27
N THR A 53 6.59 -2.10 1.31
CA THR A 53 5.95 -1.53 0.15
C THR A 53 5.62 -0.07 0.44
N THR A 54 6.10 0.84 -0.41
CA THR A 54 5.91 2.29 -0.27
C THR A 54 5.16 2.84 -1.46
N LEU A 55 4.12 3.62 -1.16
CA LEU A 55 3.40 4.43 -2.12
C LEU A 55 3.97 5.85 -2.11
N TYR A 56 4.37 6.34 -3.27
CA TYR A 56 4.87 7.68 -3.49
C TYR A 56 3.89 8.50 -4.33
N GLY A 57 3.82 9.80 -4.03
CA GLY A 57 3.25 10.80 -4.93
C GLY A 57 4.17 11.06 -6.12
N GLN A 58 3.64 11.72 -7.13
CA GLN A 58 4.40 12.03 -8.35
C GLN A 58 5.61 12.94 -8.08
N ASP A 59 5.52 13.75 -7.03
CA ASP A 59 6.57 14.62 -6.50
C ASP A 59 7.59 13.89 -5.61
N GLY A 60 7.51 12.56 -5.50
CA GLY A 60 8.42 11.73 -4.72
C GLY A 60 8.13 11.70 -3.21
N ARG A 61 7.08 12.39 -2.75
CA ARG A 61 6.70 12.34 -1.32
C ARG A 61 6.17 10.95 -0.95
N VAL A 62 6.48 10.50 0.26
CA VAL A 62 5.93 9.25 0.79
C VAL A 62 4.48 9.48 1.24
N LEU A 63 3.55 8.73 0.64
CA LEU A 63 2.13 8.76 1.00
C LEU A 63 1.81 7.71 2.07
N CYS A 64 2.37 6.51 1.90
CA CYS A 64 2.20 5.42 2.84
C CYS A 64 3.33 4.40 2.68
N THR A 65 3.87 3.90 3.79
CA THR A 65 4.75 2.73 3.78
C THR A 65 4.11 1.62 4.61
N SER A 66 3.79 0.51 3.95
CA SER A 66 3.36 -0.72 4.61
C SER A 66 4.56 -1.62 4.85
N LYS A 67 4.69 -2.11 6.08
CA LYS A 67 5.78 -2.99 6.53
C LYS A 67 5.22 -4.34 6.94
N PRO A 68 5.89 -5.44 6.59
CA PRO A 68 5.53 -6.77 7.05
C PRO A 68 5.81 -6.92 8.55
N LYS A 69 5.01 -7.77 9.21
CA LYS A 69 5.34 -8.37 10.49
C LYS A 69 5.58 -9.85 10.26
N TYR A 70 6.77 -10.33 10.62
CA TYR A 70 7.14 -11.74 10.51
C TYR A 70 6.96 -12.44 11.84
N GLY A 71 6.50 -13.70 11.79
CA GLY A 71 6.47 -14.59 12.93
C GLY A 71 7.87 -15.01 13.34
N THR A 72 8.01 -15.45 14.59
CA THR A 72 9.29 -15.87 15.19
C THR A 72 9.20 -17.22 15.90
N GLY A 73 8.01 -17.80 16.00
CA GLY A 73 7.71 -19.04 16.71
C GLY A 73 7.41 -20.23 15.79
N LYS A 74 6.72 -21.22 16.33
CA LYS A 74 6.29 -22.44 15.62
C LYS A 74 4.77 -22.65 15.65
N GLU A 75 4.06 -21.79 16.37
CA GLU A 75 2.62 -21.88 16.55
C GLU A 75 1.90 -21.36 15.30
N PRO A 76 0.69 -21.89 15.00
CA PRO A 76 -0.17 -21.35 13.96
C PRO A 76 -0.38 -19.84 14.10
N GLY A 77 -0.02 -19.08 13.07
CA GLY A 77 -0.12 -17.61 13.07
C GLY A 77 1.06 -16.87 13.71
N ASN A 78 2.12 -17.57 14.11
CA ASN A 78 3.40 -17.01 14.55
C ASN A 78 4.60 -17.80 13.99
N GLU A 79 4.48 -18.39 12.82
CA GLU A 79 5.53 -19.23 12.25
C GLU A 79 6.76 -18.41 11.82
N ASN A 80 7.94 -18.88 12.20
CA ASN A 80 9.20 -18.21 11.91
C ASN A 80 9.40 -18.03 10.39
N GLY A 81 9.60 -16.78 9.98
CA GLY A 81 9.80 -16.43 8.56
C GLY A 81 8.52 -16.29 7.73
N TYR A 82 7.33 -16.48 8.32
CA TYR A 82 6.05 -16.24 7.64
C TYR A 82 5.49 -14.87 7.99
N LEU A 83 4.76 -14.28 7.05
CA LEU A 83 4.01 -13.05 7.26
C LEU A 83 2.82 -13.30 8.19
N ILE A 84 2.79 -12.60 9.32
CA ILE A 84 1.73 -12.68 10.34
C ILE A 84 0.93 -11.37 10.47
N GLY A 85 1.31 -10.36 9.69
CA GLY A 85 0.63 -9.07 9.69
C GLY A 85 1.27 -8.05 8.76
N MET A 86 0.55 -6.99 8.47
CA MET A 86 0.96 -5.92 7.56
C MET A 86 0.56 -4.58 8.17
N SER A 87 1.48 -3.61 8.19
CA SER A 87 1.19 -2.30 8.77
C SER A 87 0.29 -1.49 7.84
N VAL A 88 -0.60 -0.72 8.46
CA VAL A 88 -1.55 0.16 7.77
C VAL A 88 -1.15 1.62 8.00
N CYS A 89 -1.44 2.48 7.04
CA CYS A 89 -1.33 3.92 7.17
C CYS A 89 -2.71 4.50 7.41
N TYR A 90 -2.85 5.24 8.52
CA TYR A 90 -4.06 5.98 8.86
C TYR A 90 -3.69 7.45 9.09
N PRO A 91 -3.46 8.23 8.01
CA PRO A 91 -3.08 9.62 8.13
C PRO A 91 -4.21 10.45 8.75
N LYS A 92 -3.84 11.59 9.35
CA LYS A 92 -4.83 12.55 9.85
C LYS A 92 -5.72 12.97 8.66
N PRO A 93 -7.07 12.96 8.81
CA PRO A 93 -7.96 13.39 7.75
C PRO A 93 -7.54 14.76 7.19
N GLY A 94 -7.40 14.84 5.86
CA GLY A 94 -6.98 16.07 5.19
C GLY A 94 -5.46 16.32 5.10
N SER A 95 -4.61 15.50 5.73
CA SER A 95 -3.16 15.78 5.79
C SER A 95 -2.39 15.34 4.55
N ILE A 96 -2.89 14.34 3.81
CA ILE A 96 -2.24 13.83 2.60
C ILE A 96 -3.20 14.00 1.43
N LYS A 97 -2.95 15.02 0.61
CA LYS A 97 -3.71 15.31 -0.62
C LYS A 97 -3.09 14.59 -1.81
N ILE A 98 -3.89 13.96 -2.66
CA ILE A 98 -3.52 13.44 -3.98
C ILE A 98 -4.20 14.36 -4.99
N LYS A 99 -3.45 14.84 -5.99
CA LYS A 99 -3.95 15.76 -7.02
C LYS A 99 -4.72 15.00 -8.09
N ASP A 100 -5.60 15.71 -8.80
CA ASP A 100 -6.21 15.18 -10.01
C ASP A 100 -5.10 14.88 -11.04
N ASP A 101 -5.24 13.78 -11.76
CA ASP A 101 -4.27 13.30 -12.76
C ASP A 101 -2.87 13.00 -12.20
N GLU A 102 -2.72 12.87 -10.87
CA GLU A 102 -1.44 12.51 -10.24
C GLU A 102 -1.10 11.05 -10.53
N ILE A 103 0.15 10.80 -10.92
CA ILE A 103 0.68 9.45 -11.08
C ILE A 103 1.33 9.02 -9.77
N LEU A 104 0.72 8.03 -9.11
CA LEU A 104 1.27 7.43 -7.90
C LEU A 104 2.24 6.31 -8.27
N THR A 105 3.32 6.16 -7.51
CA THR A 105 4.28 5.07 -7.70
C THR A 105 4.23 4.12 -6.52
N LEU A 106 3.90 2.86 -6.76
CA LEU A 106 3.96 1.79 -5.78
C LEU A 106 5.27 1.02 -5.93
N GLU A 107 6.18 1.20 -4.98
CA GLU A 107 7.45 0.49 -4.91
C GLU A 107 7.36 -0.63 -3.88
N SER A 108 7.65 -1.87 -4.28
CA SER A 108 7.79 -2.98 -3.36
C SER A 108 9.21 -3.52 -3.40
N ILE A 109 9.78 -3.70 -2.21
CA ILE A 109 11.13 -4.21 -2.01
C ILE A 109 11.00 -5.62 -1.46
N TYR A 110 11.61 -6.60 -2.13
CA TYR A 110 11.58 -8.01 -1.75
C TYR A 110 12.99 -8.56 -1.55
N LYS A 111 13.20 -9.26 -0.45
CA LYS A 111 14.37 -10.13 -0.24
C LYS A 111 13.88 -11.56 -0.43
N ASN A 112 13.71 -12.00 -1.67
CA ASN A 112 13.15 -13.33 -1.88
C ASN A 112 13.83 -14.18 -2.96
N LYS A 113 14.02 -15.45 -2.62
CA LYS A 113 14.43 -16.55 -3.51
C LYS A 113 13.21 -17.27 -4.14
N PHE A 114 11.98 -16.74 -4.00
CA PHE A 114 10.71 -17.32 -4.45
C PHE A 114 9.79 -16.28 -5.15
N ARG A 115 8.84 -16.72 -6.00
CA ARG A 115 7.84 -15.83 -6.66
C ARG A 115 6.80 -15.36 -5.64
N THR A 116 6.46 -14.07 -5.65
CA THR A 116 5.47 -13.47 -4.73
C THR A 116 4.63 -12.41 -5.43
N GLY A 117 3.53 -11.97 -4.83
CA GLY A 117 2.72 -10.83 -5.28
C GLY A 117 2.73 -9.68 -4.28
N ALA A 118 2.40 -8.48 -4.75
CA ALA A 118 1.97 -7.36 -3.92
C ALA A 118 0.64 -6.83 -4.49
N PHE A 119 -0.29 -6.53 -3.60
CA PHE A 119 -1.55 -5.86 -3.90
C PHE A 119 -1.64 -4.62 -3.00
N LEU A 120 -2.07 -3.47 -3.50
CA LEU A 120 -2.26 -2.27 -2.67
C LEU A 120 -3.75 -1.90 -2.63
N TYR A 121 -4.26 -1.69 -1.42
CA TYR A 121 -5.60 -1.16 -1.20
C TYR A 121 -5.53 0.28 -0.69
N LEU A 122 -6.05 1.23 -1.47
CA LEU A 122 -6.16 2.64 -1.09
C LEU A 122 -7.62 3.08 -1.03
N LEU A 123 -8.01 3.60 0.13
CA LEU A 123 -9.26 4.33 0.30
C LEU A 123 -8.97 5.81 0.43
N GLY A 124 -9.70 6.61 -0.33
CA GLY A 124 -9.73 8.05 -0.10
C GLY A 124 -11.03 8.67 -0.59
N ARG A 125 -11.22 9.93 -0.19
CA ARG A 125 -12.43 10.70 -0.49
C ARG A 125 -12.17 11.64 -1.66
N SER A 126 -13.04 11.58 -2.67
CA SER A 126 -13.02 12.49 -3.81
C SER A 126 -13.48 13.90 -3.42
N ASN A 127 -13.02 14.92 -4.14
CA ASN A 127 -13.38 16.33 -3.91
C ASN A 127 -14.86 16.66 -4.20
N THR A 128 -15.65 15.73 -4.77
CA THR A 128 -17.05 15.98 -5.18
C THR A 128 -18.11 15.79 -4.10
N GLU A 129 -17.77 15.37 -2.87
CA GLU A 129 -18.72 15.25 -1.75
C GLU A 129 -18.30 16.08 -0.52
N GLN A 130 -18.10 17.38 -0.70
CA GLN A 130 -17.73 18.29 0.39
C GLN A 130 -18.93 18.85 1.17
N ARG A 131 -19.99 18.06 1.40
CA ARG A 131 -21.06 18.44 2.34
C ARG A 131 -21.50 17.27 3.20
N PHE A 132 -20.86 17.14 4.35
CA PHE A 132 -21.55 16.62 5.54
C PHE A 132 -21.27 17.59 6.68
N GLU A 133 -22.28 18.40 6.96
CA GLU A 133 -22.42 19.19 8.18
C GLU A 133 -22.29 18.26 9.38
N TYR A 134 -21.48 18.68 10.35
CA TYR A 134 -21.38 18.07 11.66
C TYR A 134 -22.59 18.55 12.46
N LEU A 135 -23.57 17.69 12.72
CA LEU A 135 -24.56 17.91 13.77
C LEU A 135 -24.62 16.67 14.65
N MET A 136 -24.05 16.86 15.85
CA MET A 136 -24.05 16.10 17.12
C MET A 136 -24.23 14.59 17.09
#